data_AF-A0A1V4YIX0-F1
#
_entry.id   AF-A0A1V4YIX0-F1
#
_cell.length_a   1.000
_cell.length_b   1.000
_cell.length_c   1.000
_cell.angle_alpha   90.00
_cell.angle_beta   90.00
_cell.angle_gamma   90.00
#
_symmetry.space_group_name_H-M   'P 1'
#
loop_
_entity.id
_entity.type
_entity.pdbx_description
1 polymer ?
#
loop_
_entity_poly.entity_id
_entity_poly.type
_entity_poly.pdbx_seq_one_letter_code
_entity_poly.pdbx_strand_id
1 'polypeptide(L)'
;MKPIIPENERSAEPLDTEMIIYHPDMKRANEWILTEYQPPDRDFCIFVPCAKKKPYHESPSHKIFDRLIFGILESEMVHIVVFGTCGITPRELDTQYPFMDYQFMMGKCNVSKIKRDFIKMESERIARYLEKTKNNYKYRIAYCIGDFRTAMEKAVEMTSIPVTIVPKIETIEKNIQPTKNFIYGSLNQKDYLQDLAEAISKPLGKLVEHIDEKEEVINDNDWYVL
;
A
#
# COMPACT_ATOMS: atom_id res chain seq x y z
N MET A 1 -17.22 -15.68 2.70
CA MET A 1 -15.80 -16.11 2.68
C MET A 1 -15.50 -16.78 4.01
N LYS A 2 -14.70 -17.86 4.05
CA LYS A 2 -14.23 -18.43 5.33
C LYS A 2 -13.20 -17.47 5.95
N PRO A 3 -13.20 -17.25 7.27
CA PRO A 3 -12.20 -16.39 7.90
C PRO A 3 -10.79 -16.95 7.68
N ILE A 4 -9.82 -16.07 7.46
CA ILE A 4 -8.39 -16.44 7.35
C ILE A 4 -7.92 -17.11 8.65
N ILE A 5 -8.35 -16.55 9.80
CA ILE A 5 -8.07 -17.07 11.14
C ILE A 5 -9.40 -17.16 11.89
N PRO A 6 -9.87 -18.38 12.22
CA PRO A 6 -11.05 -18.58 13.06
C PRO A 6 -10.92 -17.86 14.40
N GLU A 7 -12.02 -17.32 14.92
CA GLU A 7 -12.01 -16.49 16.13
C GLU A 7 -11.45 -17.22 17.36
N ASN A 8 -11.77 -18.50 17.50
CA ASN A 8 -11.28 -19.37 18.58
C ASN A 8 -9.77 -19.73 18.47
N GLU A 9 -9.12 -19.34 17.37
CA GLU A 9 -7.69 -19.58 17.14
C GLU A 9 -6.86 -18.29 17.17
N ARG A 10 -7.50 -17.12 17.38
CA ARG A 10 -6.80 -15.84 17.40
C ARG A 10 -5.96 -15.71 18.68
N SER A 11 -4.79 -15.11 18.52
CA SER A 11 -3.92 -14.71 19.61
C SER A 11 -4.60 -13.66 20.49
N ALA A 12 -4.28 -13.70 21.79
CA ALA A 12 -4.65 -12.67 22.74
C ALA A 12 -3.64 -11.50 22.78
N GLU A 13 -2.56 -11.58 22.00
CA GLU A 13 -1.57 -10.51 21.89
C GLU A 13 -2.18 -9.23 21.28
N PRO A 14 -1.74 -8.05 21.73
CA PRO A 14 -2.30 -6.79 21.24
C PRO A 14 -1.83 -6.45 19.82
N LEU A 15 -2.72 -5.83 19.03
CA LEU A 15 -2.47 -5.42 17.64
C LEU A 15 -2.17 -3.92 17.48
N ASP A 16 -1.84 -3.22 18.56
CA ASP A 16 -1.68 -1.76 18.62
C ASP A 16 -0.25 -1.27 18.87
N THR A 17 0.72 -2.20 19.01
CA THR A 17 2.14 -1.89 19.24
C THR A 17 3.02 -2.17 18.02
N GLU A 18 4.27 -1.72 18.07
CA GLU A 18 5.29 -2.03 17.05
C GLU A 18 5.56 -3.53 16.88
N MET A 19 5.18 -4.35 17.86
CA MET A 19 5.33 -5.79 17.83
C MET A 19 4.41 -6.45 16.80
N ILE A 20 3.46 -5.70 16.22
CA ILE A 20 2.56 -6.17 15.16
C ILE A 20 3.30 -6.84 13.99
N ILE A 21 4.51 -6.40 13.66
CA ILE A 21 5.29 -7.00 12.57
C ILE A 21 5.73 -8.44 12.88
N TYR A 22 5.78 -8.80 14.16
CA TYR A 22 6.11 -10.14 14.66
C TYR A 22 4.89 -10.94 15.10
N HIS A 23 3.71 -10.31 15.18
CA HIS A 23 2.51 -10.90 15.75
C HIS A 23 2.15 -12.22 15.05
N PRO A 24 1.82 -13.29 15.81
CA PRO A 24 1.57 -14.61 15.24
C PRO A 24 0.44 -14.61 14.21
N ASP A 25 -0.67 -13.94 14.51
CA ASP A 25 -1.79 -13.87 13.56
C ASP A 25 -1.48 -13.02 12.33
N MET A 26 -0.64 -11.99 12.48
CA MET A 26 -0.22 -11.19 11.34
C MET A 26 0.66 -12.03 10.41
N LYS A 27 1.60 -12.79 10.98
CA LYS A 27 2.41 -13.75 10.21
C LYS A 27 1.55 -14.81 9.54
N ARG A 28 0.59 -15.38 10.24
CA ARG A 28 -0.32 -16.41 9.71
C ARG A 28 -1.18 -15.87 8.56
N ALA A 29 -1.74 -14.68 8.70
CA ALA A 29 -2.54 -14.05 7.65
C ALA A 29 -1.70 -13.69 6.41
N ASN A 30 -0.49 -13.17 6.61
CA ASN A 30 0.45 -12.94 5.52
C ASN A 30 0.82 -14.24 4.80
N GLU A 31 1.13 -15.30 5.55
CA GLU A 31 1.45 -16.60 4.94
C GLU A 31 0.28 -17.15 4.13
N TRP A 32 -0.95 -17.02 4.67
CA TRP A 32 -2.16 -17.42 3.95
C TRP A 32 -2.33 -16.66 2.62
N ILE A 33 -2.03 -15.36 2.59
CA ILE A 33 -2.03 -14.58 1.32
C ILE A 33 -0.98 -15.11 0.35
N LEU A 34 0.19 -15.49 0.84
CA LEU A 34 1.28 -15.96 0.00
C LEU A 34 1.06 -17.40 -0.50
N THR A 35 0.39 -18.26 0.26
CA THR A 35 0.21 -19.68 -0.09
C THR A 35 -1.18 -19.99 -0.62
N GLU A 36 -2.25 -19.60 0.09
CA GLU A 36 -3.61 -20.08 -0.16
C GLU A 36 -4.41 -19.14 -1.07
N TYR A 37 -4.28 -17.83 -0.87
CA TYR A 37 -5.02 -16.85 -1.67
C TYR A 37 -4.71 -17.01 -3.16
N GLN A 38 -5.75 -16.92 -3.99
CA GLN A 38 -5.66 -16.98 -5.45
C GLN A 38 -5.94 -15.58 -6.02
N PRO A 39 -4.90 -14.83 -6.42
CA PRO A 39 -5.08 -13.51 -7.00
C PRO A 39 -5.80 -13.59 -8.36
N PRO A 40 -6.57 -12.57 -8.73
CA PRO A 40 -7.20 -12.51 -10.05
C PRO A 40 -6.17 -12.22 -11.15
N ASP A 41 -6.47 -12.64 -12.37
CA ASP A 41 -5.78 -12.16 -13.57
C ASP A 41 -6.37 -10.81 -14.01
N ARG A 42 -5.52 -9.79 -14.11
CA ARG A 42 -5.92 -8.41 -14.43
C ARG A 42 -4.85 -7.73 -15.28
N ASP A 43 -5.20 -6.68 -16.01
CA ASP A 43 -4.22 -5.93 -16.78
C ASP A 43 -3.27 -5.15 -15.84
N PHE A 44 -3.81 -4.58 -14.77
CA PHE A 44 -3.09 -3.79 -13.79
C PHE A 44 -3.16 -4.40 -12.39
N CYS A 45 -2.03 -4.39 -11.68
CA CYS A 45 -1.99 -4.48 -10.22
C CYS A 45 -1.43 -3.19 -9.66
N ILE A 46 -2.22 -2.51 -8.83
CA ILE A 46 -1.82 -1.24 -8.21
C ILE A 46 -1.67 -1.47 -6.71
N PHE A 47 -0.42 -1.35 -6.24
CA PHE A 47 -0.08 -1.38 -4.83
C PHE A 47 -0.29 0.01 -4.23
N VAL A 48 -1.18 0.13 -3.26
CA VAL A 48 -1.51 1.39 -2.56
C VAL A 48 -1.15 1.30 -1.08
N PRO A 49 -0.83 2.41 -0.41
CA PRO A 49 -0.44 2.38 1.00
C PRO A 49 -1.62 1.98 1.90
N CYS A 50 -1.33 1.34 3.03
CA CYS A 50 -2.32 1.15 4.11
C CYS A 50 -2.83 2.51 4.66
N ALA A 51 -3.93 2.48 5.40
CA ALA A 51 -4.54 3.66 6.01
C ALA A 51 -4.78 3.52 7.52
N LYS A 52 -4.86 4.65 8.24
CA LYS A 52 -5.26 4.69 9.66
C LYS A 52 -6.67 4.12 9.81
N LYS A 53 -7.62 4.66 9.05
CA LYS A 53 -9.00 4.17 9.00
C LYS A 53 -9.03 2.82 8.28
N LYS A 54 -9.68 1.84 8.91
CA LYS A 54 -9.95 0.51 8.38
C LYS A 54 -11.46 0.25 8.35
N PRO A 55 -11.97 -0.59 7.42
CA PRO A 55 -11.23 -1.18 6.31
C PRO A 55 -10.65 -0.12 5.36
N TYR A 56 -9.56 -0.46 4.68
CA TYR A 56 -8.77 0.54 3.96
C TYR A 56 -9.60 1.23 2.88
N HIS A 57 -10.44 0.49 2.15
CA HIS A 57 -11.29 1.02 1.10
C HIS A 57 -12.29 2.10 1.57
N GLU A 58 -12.58 2.19 2.88
CA GLU A 58 -13.44 3.24 3.44
C GLU A 58 -12.69 4.48 3.91
N SER A 59 -11.35 4.47 3.85
CA SER A 59 -10.51 5.59 4.26
C SER A 59 -10.61 6.77 3.28
N PRO A 60 -10.51 8.02 3.75
CA PRO A 60 -10.52 9.19 2.86
C PRO A 60 -9.46 9.11 1.75
N SER A 61 -8.23 8.68 2.08
CA SER A 61 -7.16 8.51 1.08
C SER A 61 -7.51 7.46 0.03
N HIS A 62 -8.07 6.31 0.41
CA HIS A 62 -8.46 5.29 -0.57
C HIS A 62 -9.61 5.75 -1.45
N LYS A 63 -10.55 6.55 -0.94
CA LYS A 63 -11.60 7.16 -1.78
C LYS A 63 -11.01 8.09 -2.85
N ILE A 64 -9.95 8.84 -2.52
CA ILE A 64 -9.24 9.68 -3.48
C ILE A 64 -8.53 8.80 -4.53
N PHE A 65 -7.82 7.75 -4.08
CA PHE A 65 -7.16 6.81 -4.99
C PHE A 65 -8.16 6.12 -5.90
N ASP A 66 -9.33 5.72 -5.39
CA ASP A 66 -10.41 5.09 -6.16
C ASP A 66 -10.96 6.03 -7.23
N ARG A 67 -11.24 7.29 -6.90
CA ARG A 67 -11.68 8.27 -7.90
C ARG A 67 -10.68 8.42 -9.04
N LEU A 68 -9.38 8.42 -8.72
CA LEU A 68 -8.32 8.53 -9.72
C LEU A 68 -8.18 7.24 -10.54
N ILE A 69 -8.05 6.08 -9.88
CA ILE A 69 -7.81 4.79 -10.53
C ILE A 69 -9.01 4.43 -11.42
N PHE A 70 -10.23 4.50 -10.88
CA PHE A 70 -11.44 4.15 -11.62
C PHE A 70 -11.92 5.25 -12.56
N GLY A 71 -11.35 6.45 -12.48
CA GLY A 71 -11.50 7.48 -13.51
C GLY A 71 -10.69 7.17 -14.78
N ILE A 72 -9.69 6.28 -14.70
CA ILE A 72 -8.78 5.94 -15.80
C ILE A 72 -9.00 4.51 -16.30
N LEU A 73 -9.28 3.58 -15.38
CA LEU A 73 -9.42 2.14 -15.61
C LEU A 73 -10.83 1.65 -15.25
N GLU A 74 -11.37 0.73 -16.05
CA GLU A 74 -12.53 -0.05 -15.64
C GLU A 74 -12.16 -0.99 -14.48
N SER A 75 -13.12 -1.28 -13.60
CA SER A 75 -12.89 -2.05 -12.37
C SER A 75 -12.33 -3.46 -12.64
N GLU A 76 -12.71 -4.05 -13.78
CA GLU A 76 -12.30 -5.37 -14.24
C GLU A 76 -10.87 -5.39 -14.79
N MET A 77 -10.25 -4.23 -15.03
CA MET A 77 -8.87 -4.13 -15.51
C MET A 77 -7.85 -4.13 -14.38
N VAL A 78 -8.27 -3.85 -13.14
CA VAL A 78 -7.36 -3.54 -12.03
C VAL A 78 -7.59 -4.43 -10.82
N HIS A 79 -6.51 -4.92 -10.25
CA HIS A 79 -6.46 -5.49 -8.91
C HIS A 79 -5.76 -4.49 -7.99
N ILE A 80 -6.45 -4.08 -6.93
CA ILE A 80 -5.90 -3.13 -5.95
C ILE A 80 -5.39 -3.93 -4.76
N VAL A 81 -4.11 -3.77 -4.46
CA VAL A 81 -3.42 -4.46 -3.37
C VAL A 81 -2.94 -3.42 -2.39
N VAL A 82 -3.33 -3.53 -1.13
CA VAL A 82 -2.80 -2.66 -0.08
C VAL A 82 -1.47 -3.23 0.40
N PHE A 83 -0.48 -2.39 0.66
CA PHE A 83 0.72 -2.80 1.38
C PHE A 83 1.10 -1.75 2.41
N GLY A 84 1.62 -2.20 3.55
CA GLY A 84 1.84 -1.30 4.66
C GLY A 84 2.38 -1.99 5.91
N THR A 85 1.97 -1.48 7.07
CA THR A 85 2.45 -1.94 8.39
C THR A 85 2.36 -3.47 8.57
N CYS A 86 1.34 -4.06 7.94
CA CYS A 86 0.91 -5.43 8.17
C CYS A 86 1.20 -6.37 7.00
N GLY A 87 1.98 -5.94 6.01
CA GLY A 87 2.23 -6.72 4.80
C GLY A 87 1.34 -6.36 3.62
N ILE A 88 1.34 -7.26 2.65
CA ILE A 88 0.50 -7.23 1.46
C ILE A 88 -0.90 -7.73 1.82
N THR A 89 -1.92 -6.97 1.44
CA THR A 89 -3.33 -7.26 1.65
C THR A 89 -4.11 -6.93 0.37
N PRO A 90 -4.46 -7.93 -0.46
CA PRO A 90 -5.47 -7.77 -1.51
C PRO A 90 -6.70 -7.06 -0.95
N ARG A 91 -7.18 -5.99 -1.59
CA ARG A 91 -8.16 -5.10 -0.96
C ARG A 91 -9.51 -5.77 -0.68
N GLU A 92 -9.88 -6.79 -1.46
CA GLU A 92 -11.04 -7.65 -1.20
C GLU A 92 -10.96 -8.42 0.13
N LEU A 93 -9.79 -8.46 0.78
CA LEU A 93 -9.56 -9.08 2.08
C LEU A 93 -9.38 -8.07 3.22
N ASP A 94 -9.49 -6.76 2.97
CA ASP A 94 -9.15 -5.74 3.98
C ASP A 94 -10.11 -5.71 5.19
N THR A 95 -11.25 -6.37 5.08
CA THR A 95 -12.21 -6.57 6.16
C THR A 95 -11.93 -7.81 7.01
N GLN A 96 -11.00 -8.67 6.59
CA GLN A 96 -10.67 -9.90 7.31
C GLN A 96 -9.70 -9.61 8.46
N TYR A 97 -9.87 -10.33 9.56
CA TYR A 97 -8.89 -10.35 10.65
C TYR A 97 -7.55 -10.92 10.15
N PRO A 98 -6.39 -10.31 10.50
CA PRO A 98 -6.20 -9.17 11.40
C PRO A 98 -6.09 -7.79 10.71
N PHE A 99 -6.37 -7.70 9.41
CA PHE A 99 -6.10 -6.48 8.62
C PHE A 99 -6.97 -5.29 9.02
N MET A 100 -8.21 -5.52 9.47
CA MET A 100 -9.08 -4.44 9.94
C MET A 100 -8.77 -4.01 11.39
N ASP A 101 -8.16 -4.89 12.19
CA ASP A 101 -8.19 -4.81 13.66
C ASP A 101 -6.97 -4.11 14.28
N TYR A 102 -5.83 -4.08 13.59
CA TYR A 102 -4.62 -3.45 14.12
C TYR A 102 -4.77 -1.92 14.26
N GLN A 103 -3.99 -1.29 15.14
CA GLN A 103 -3.98 0.18 15.30
C GLN A 103 -2.59 0.81 15.09
N PHE A 104 -1.53 0.00 15.19
CA PHE A 104 -0.15 0.49 15.02
C PHE A 104 0.09 1.06 13.62
N MET A 105 0.93 2.10 13.53
CA MET A 105 1.32 2.72 12.25
C MET A 105 2.83 2.71 12.10
N MET A 106 3.35 1.88 11.19
CA MET A 106 4.79 1.78 10.93
C MET A 106 5.42 3.11 10.50
N GLY A 107 4.68 3.94 9.74
CA GLY A 107 5.14 5.27 9.32
C GLY A 107 5.43 6.24 10.47
N LYS A 108 4.91 5.97 11.69
CA LYS A 108 5.19 6.76 12.90
C LYS A 108 6.21 6.10 13.84
N CYS A 109 6.69 4.90 13.50
CA CYS A 109 7.68 4.20 14.30
C CYS A 109 9.02 4.94 14.24
N ASN A 110 9.67 5.16 15.37
CA ASN A 110 11.03 5.72 15.43
C ASN A 110 12.06 4.75 16.01
N VAL A 111 11.67 3.48 16.22
CA VAL A 111 12.55 2.45 16.75
C VAL A 111 13.37 1.86 15.61
N SER A 112 14.67 2.20 15.56
CA SER A 112 15.56 1.81 14.46
C SER A 112 15.61 0.30 14.20
N LYS A 113 15.54 -0.53 15.26
CA LYS A 113 15.47 -1.99 15.11
C LYS A 113 14.20 -2.41 14.36
N ILE A 114 13.04 -1.90 14.77
CA ILE A 114 11.75 -2.21 14.16
C ILE A 114 11.73 -1.81 12.70
N LYS A 115 12.23 -0.61 12.35
CA LYS A 115 12.32 -0.18 10.95
C LYS A 115 13.17 -1.12 10.09
N ARG A 116 14.35 -1.50 10.58
CA ARG A 116 15.24 -2.42 9.86
C ARG A 116 14.57 -3.79 9.64
N ASP A 117 13.96 -4.32 10.70
CA ASP A 117 13.29 -5.61 10.64
C ASP A 117 12.05 -5.55 9.74
N PHE A 118 11.29 -4.46 9.80
CA PHE A 118 10.18 -4.19 8.87
C PHE A 118 10.65 -4.18 7.43
N ILE A 119 11.66 -3.38 7.06
CA ILE A 119 12.15 -3.30 5.68
C ILE A 119 12.57 -4.68 5.18
N LYS A 120 13.28 -5.45 6.01
CA LYS A 120 13.70 -6.81 5.67
C LYS A 120 12.48 -7.71 5.41
N MET A 121 11.64 -7.88 6.43
CA MET A 121 10.51 -8.81 6.38
C MET A 121 9.51 -8.43 5.29
N GLU A 122 9.27 -7.13 5.10
CA GLU A 122 8.34 -6.62 4.10
C GLU A 122 8.89 -6.79 2.69
N SER A 123 10.18 -6.51 2.45
CA SER A 123 10.78 -6.77 1.13
C SER A 123 10.72 -8.26 0.75
N GLU A 124 10.93 -9.17 1.70
CA GLU A 124 10.82 -10.61 1.49
C GLU A 124 9.37 -11.03 1.16
N ARG A 125 8.38 -10.46 1.86
CA ARG A 125 6.95 -10.71 1.58
C ARG A 125 6.54 -10.17 0.22
N ILE A 126 6.94 -8.95 -0.12
CA ILE A 126 6.66 -8.35 -1.42
C ILE A 126 7.29 -9.19 -2.52
N ALA A 127 8.55 -9.61 -2.38
CA ALA A 127 9.22 -10.45 -3.37
C ALA A 127 8.45 -11.77 -3.59
N ARG A 128 8.01 -12.44 -2.52
CA ARG A 128 7.19 -13.66 -2.63
C ARG A 128 5.86 -13.42 -3.35
N TYR A 129 5.19 -12.29 -3.08
CA TYR A 129 3.94 -11.96 -3.75
C TYR A 129 4.13 -11.60 -5.23
N LEU A 130 5.21 -10.86 -5.56
CA LEU A 130 5.57 -10.56 -6.95
C LEU A 130 5.81 -11.86 -7.73
N GLU A 131 6.58 -12.80 -7.18
CA GLU A 131 6.81 -14.11 -7.80
C GLU A 131 5.53 -14.93 -7.95
N LYS A 132 4.73 -15.03 -6.88
CA LYS A 132 3.42 -15.71 -6.90
C LYS A 132 2.54 -15.16 -8.02
N THR A 133 2.59 -13.86 -8.24
CA THR A 133 1.68 -13.15 -9.14
C THR A 133 2.30 -12.79 -10.49
N LYS A 134 3.48 -13.31 -10.83
CA LYS A 134 4.27 -12.84 -11.98
C LYS A 134 3.52 -12.94 -13.32
N ASN A 135 2.61 -13.90 -13.45
CA ASN A 135 1.82 -14.12 -14.65
C ASN A 135 0.39 -13.57 -14.58
N ASN A 136 -0.03 -13.02 -13.43
CA ASN A 136 -1.40 -12.53 -13.24
C ASN A 136 -1.62 -11.11 -13.77
N TYR A 137 -0.53 -10.32 -13.89
CA TYR A 137 -0.63 -8.90 -14.26
C TYR A 137 0.32 -8.52 -15.39
N LYS A 138 -0.19 -7.74 -16.35
CA LYS A 138 0.60 -7.13 -17.42
C LYS A 138 1.42 -5.95 -16.90
N TYR A 139 0.81 -5.11 -16.06
CA TYR A 139 1.42 -3.91 -15.50
C TYR A 139 1.32 -3.91 -13.98
N ARG A 140 2.40 -3.53 -13.30
CA ARG A 140 2.46 -3.37 -11.85
C ARG A 140 2.89 -1.95 -11.52
N ILE A 141 2.15 -1.30 -10.64
CA ILE A 141 2.42 0.06 -10.19
C ILE A 141 2.43 0.05 -8.67
N ALA A 142 3.43 0.64 -8.04
CA ALA A 142 3.49 0.80 -6.59
C ALA A 142 3.48 2.28 -6.22
N TYR A 143 2.47 2.68 -5.45
CA TYR A 143 2.29 4.03 -4.95
C TYR A 143 2.80 4.15 -3.51
N CYS A 144 4.06 4.52 -3.33
CA CYS A 144 4.71 4.50 -2.03
C CYS A 144 5.93 5.41 -1.89
N ILE A 145 6.20 5.76 -0.64
CA ILE A 145 7.28 6.64 -0.19
C ILE A 145 7.92 6.10 1.10
N GLY A 146 9.08 6.64 1.47
CA GLY A 146 9.79 6.31 2.71
C GLY A 146 10.15 4.82 2.83
N ASP A 147 10.06 4.27 4.05
CA ASP A 147 10.44 2.89 4.36
C ASP A 147 9.67 1.85 3.50
N PHE A 148 8.42 2.15 3.12
CA PHE A 148 7.61 1.29 2.24
C PHE A 148 8.16 1.27 0.80
N ARG A 149 8.61 2.41 0.29
CA ARG A 149 9.28 2.49 -1.01
C ARG A 149 10.56 1.67 -1.01
N THR A 150 11.38 1.82 0.03
CA THR A 150 12.61 1.04 0.19
C THR A 150 12.33 -0.46 0.22
N ALA A 151 11.27 -0.91 0.88
CA ALA A 151 10.87 -2.32 0.88
C ALA A 151 10.46 -2.82 -0.52
N MET A 152 9.67 -2.03 -1.26
CA MET A 152 9.28 -2.35 -2.64
C MET A 152 10.48 -2.39 -3.59
N GLU A 153 11.39 -1.40 -3.53
CA GLU A 153 12.60 -1.34 -4.36
C GLU A 153 13.48 -2.59 -4.16
N LYS A 154 13.70 -2.99 -2.90
CA LYS A 154 14.42 -4.23 -2.58
C LYS A 154 13.73 -5.47 -3.13
N ALA A 155 12.41 -5.55 -3.02
CA ALA A 155 11.66 -6.69 -3.55
C ALA A 155 11.75 -6.80 -5.08
N VAL A 156 11.73 -5.66 -5.78
CA VAL A 156 11.95 -5.60 -7.23
C VAL A 156 13.36 -6.05 -7.57
N GLU A 157 14.38 -5.60 -6.82
CA GLU A 157 15.76 -6.07 -7.00
C GLU A 157 15.89 -7.59 -6.81
N MET A 158 15.27 -8.14 -5.76
CA MET A 158 15.30 -9.58 -5.45
C MET A 158 14.70 -10.47 -6.54
N THR A 159 13.70 -9.98 -7.27
CA THR A 159 12.89 -10.79 -8.21
C THR A 159 13.13 -10.42 -9.68
N SER A 160 13.67 -9.23 -9.94
CA SER A 160 13.72 -8.62 -11.28
C SER A 160 12.34 -8.49 -11.95
N ILE A 161 11.23 -8.60 -11.19
CA ILE A 161 9.88 -8.42 -11.71
C ILE A 161 9.60 -6.91 -11.81
N PRO A 162 9.25 -6.40 -13.00
CA PRO A 162 9.10 -4.97 -13.20
C PRO A 162 7.89 -4.41 -12.45
N VAL A 163 8.13 -3.35 -11.68
CA VAL A 163 7.12 -2.54 -11.00
C VAL A 163 7.43 -1.07 -11.23
N THR A 164 6.46 -0.29 -11.71
CA THR A 164 6.59 1.17 -11.82
C THR A 164 6.36 1.77 -10.44
N ILE A 165 7.41 2.29 -9.80
CA ILE A 165 7.33 2.85 -8.45
C ILE A 165 7.14 4.36 -8.53
N VAL A 166 6.01 4.84 -8.01
CA VAL A 166 5.61 6.25 -7.95
C VAL A 166 5.28 6.67 -6.50
N PRO A 167 5.36 7.96 -6.15
CA PRO A 167 5.75 9.11 -6.97
C PRO A 167 7.20 9.03 -7.48
N LYS A 168 7.55 9.79 -8.53
CA LYS A 168 8.92 9.82 -9.03
C LYS A 168 9.85 10.48 -7.99
N ILE A 169 11.15 10.16 -8.03
CA ILE A 169 12.10 10.67 -7.03
C ILE A 169 12.19 12.19 -7.09
N GLU A 170 12.24 12.75 -8.29
CA GLU A 170 12.23 14.19 -8.55
C GLU A 170 10.98 14.89 -7.98
N THR A 171 9.82 14.22 -8.06
CA THR A 171 8.58 14.75 -7.49
C THR A 171 8.61 14.72 -5.97
N ILE A 172 9.17 13.66 -5.38
CA ILE A 172 9.36 13.55 -3.93
C ILE A 172 10.29 14.67 -3.45
N GLU A 173 11.45 14.84 -4.07
CA GLU A 173 12.45 15.85 -3.72
C GLU A 173 11.89 17.27 -3.75
N LYS A 174 11.11 17.61 -4.79
CA LYS A 174 10.43 18.90 -4.92
C LYS A 174 9.41 19.18 -3.80
N ASN A 175 8.79 18.14 -3.26
CA ASN A 175 7.72 18.24 -2.27
C ASN A 175 8.18 17.94 -0.83
N ILE A 176 9.48 17.79 -0.60
CA ILE A 176 10.03 17.65 0.77
C ILE A 176 9.67 18.88 1.58
N GLN A 177 9.17 18.65 2.80
CA GLN A 177 8.76 19.66 3.77
C GLN A 177 9.59 19.48 5.05
N PRO A 178 10.81 20.05 5.11
CA PRO A 178 11.76 19.79 6.20
C PRO A 178 11.26 20.19 7.58
N THR A 179 10.28 21.09 7.65
CA THR A 179 9.69 21.61 8.89
C THR A 179 8.59 20.72 9.48
N LYS A 180 8.14 19.69 8.76
CA LYS A 180 7.09 18.77 9.23
C LYS A 180 7.70 17.48 9.79
N ASN A 181 7.00 16.89 10.77
CA ASN A 181 7.35 15.57 11.32
C ASN A 181 7.36 14.47 10.25
N PHE A 182 6.50 14.58 9.23
CA PHE A 182 6.52 13.74 8.05
C PHE A 182 6.98 14.55 6.84
N ILE A 183 8.28 14.49 6.56
CA ILE A 183 8.93 15.36 5.58
C ILE A 183 8.45 15.13 4.14
N TYR A 184 7.90 13.95 3.83
CA TYR A 184 7.49 13.61 2.47
C TYR A 184 6.11 14.15 2.10
N GLY A 185 5.34 14.68 3.06
CA GLY A 185 3.97 15.12 2.81
C GLY A 185 3.00 13.97 2.53
N SER A 186 1.73 14.29 2.37
CA SER A 186 0.67 13.28 2.15
C SER A 186 0.75 12.68 0.75
N LEU A 187 0.50 11.38 0.63
CA LEU A 187 0.27 10.73 -0.68
C LEU A 187 -1.03 11.20 -1.36
N ASN A 188 -1.82 12.07 -0.74
CA ASN A 188 -2.97 12.70 -1.39
C ASN A 188 -2.62 14.04 -2.06
N GLN A 189 -1.37 14.48 -2.00
CA GLN A 189 -0.99 15.75 -2.62
C GLN A 189 -0.98 15.64 -4.15
N LYS A 190 -1.32 16.76 -4.80
CA LYS A 190 -1.50 16.87 -6.25
C LYS A 190 -0.35 16.29 -7.07
N ASP A 191 0.88 16.70 -6.79
CA ASP A 191 2.06 16.27 -7.55
C ASP A 191 2.24 14.73 -7.50
N TYR A 192 1.91 14.11 -6.37
CA TYR A 192 2.01 12.65 -6.22
C TYR A 192 0.86 11.91 -6.92
N LEU A 193 -0.37 12.45 -6.82
CA LEU A 193 -1.51 11.92 -7.56
C LEU A 193 -1.30 12.03 -9.08
N GLN A 194 -0.66 13.11 -9.54
CA GLN A 194 -0.29 13.29 -10.94
C GLN A 194 0.65 12.18 -11.42
N ASP A 195 1.70 11.86 -10.65
CA ASP A 195 2.60 10.75 -10.97
C ASP A 195 1.87 9.40 -11.02
N LEU A 196 0.91 9.17 -10.12
CA LEU A 196 0.10 7.96 -10.13
C LEU A 196 -0.76 7.88 -11.40
N ALA A 197 -1.47 8.95 -11.76
CA ALA A 197 -2.28 9.01 -12.96
C ALA A 197 -1.45 8.79 -14.24
N GLU A 198 -0.28 9.39 -14.32
CA GLU A 198 0.67 9.21 -15.44
C GLU A 198 1.16 7.75 -15.52
N ALA A 199 1.50 7.14 -14.39
CA ALA A 199 1.94 5.74 -14.35
C ALA A 199 0.84 4.78 -14.83
N ILE A 200 -0.42 5.05 -14.50
CA ILE A 200 -1.57 4.25 -14.92
C ILE A 200 -1.87 4.46 -16.42
N SER A 201 -1.76 5.70 -16.90
CA SER A 201 -2.17 6.06 -18.27
C SER A 201 -1.12 5.74 -19.33
N LYS A 202 0.17 5.75 -18.97
CA LYS A 202 1.28 5.49 -19.89
C LYS A 202 1.15 4.13 -20.61
N PRO A 203 0.86 3.00 -19.95
CA PRO A 203 0.63 1.71 -20.63
C PRO A 203 -0.57 1.71 -21.59
N LEU A 204 -1.55 2.59 -21.37
CA LEU A 204 -2.74 2.73 -22.22
C LEU A 204 -2.49 3.62 -23.45
N GLY A 205 -1.31 4.24 -23.57
CA GLY A 205 -1.03 5.24 -24.60
C GLY A 205 -1.87 6.53 -24.44
N LYS A 206 -2.45 6.77 -23.26
CA LYS A 206 -3.25 7.95 -22.96
C LYS A 206 -2.36 9.06 -22.38
N LEU A 207 -2.62 10.29 -22.80
CA LEU A 207 -2.08 11.48 -22.14
C LEU A 207 -2.95 11.83 -20.93
N VAL A 208 -2.31 12.25 -19.84
CA VAL A 208 -3.00 12.70 -18.62
C VAL A 208 -3.00 14.22 -18.61
N GLU A 209 -4.18 14.82 -18.57
CA GLU A 209 -4.31 16.25 -18.29
C GLU A 209 -3.92 16.55 -16.83
N HIS A 210 -3.40 17.74 -16.56
CA HIS A 210 -3.02 18.12 -15.21
C HIS A 210 -4.20 18.02 -14.24
N ILE A 211 -4.01 17.35 -13.10
CA ILE A 211 -5.03 17.28 -12.04
C ILE A 211 -5.25 18.70 -11.46
N ASP A 212 -6.45 19.26 -11.65
CA ASP A 212 -6.83 20.60 -11.20
C ASP A 212 -7.09 20.69 -9.68
N GLU A 213 -6.88 21.87 -9.10
CA GLU A 213 -6.95 22.17 -7.64
C GLU A 213 -8.36 22.06 -7.01
N LYS A 214 -9.41 21.74 -7.78
CA LYS A 214 -10.80 22.04 -7.40
C LYS A 214 -11.49 21.06 -6.46
N GLU A 215 -10.84 19.99 -6.01
CA GLU A 215 -11.29 19.33 -4.80
C GLU A 215 -10.54 19.96 -3.64
N GLU A 216 -11.25 20.75 -2.81
CA GLU A 216 -10.77 21.10 -1.48
C GLU A 216 -10.13 19.85 -0.89
N VAL A 217 -8.80 19.90 -0.73
CA VAL A 217 -8.09 18.97 0.13
C VAL A 217 -8.75 19.18 1.47
N ILE A 218 -9.74 18.34 1.79
CA ILE A 218 -10.39 18.33 3.09
C ILE A 218 -9.24 18.13 4.06
N ASN A 219 -8.90 19.24 4.70
CA ASN A 219 -7.87 19.50 5.66
C ASN A 219 -7.05 18.25 6.02
N ASP A 220 -5.86 18.10 5.41
CA ASP A 220 -4.91 16.99 5.64
C ASP A 220 -4.22 17.08 7.02
N ASN A 221 -4.95 17.58 8.03
CA ASN A 221 -4.63 17.47 9.45
C ASN A 221 -5.07 16.12 10.04
N ASP A 222 -5.77 15.26 9.28
CA ASP A 222 -6.32 14.00 9.77
C ASP A 222 -5.37 12.79 9.72
N TRP A 223 -4.06 13.02 9.57
CA TRP A 223 -3.04 12.06 10.03
C TRP A 223 -2.51 12.39 11.45
N TYR A 224 -2.90 13.54 12.05
CA TYR A 224 -2.39 14.00 13.36
C TYR A 224 -3.41 14.52 14.37
N VAL A 225 -4.72 14.42 14.15
CA VAL A 225 -5.69 14.84 15.19
C VAL A 225 -6.54 13.65 15.65
N LEU A 226 -6.52 13.50 16.99
CA LEU A 226 -6.95 12.41 17.86
C LEU A 226 -6.04 11.17 17.82
#